data_AF-A0A1F3R3F3-F1
#
_entry.id   AF-A0A1F3R3F3-F1
#
_cell.length_a   1.000
_cell.length_b   1.000
_cell.length_c   1.000
_cell.angle_alpha   90.00
_cell.angle_beta   90.00
_cell.angle_gamma   90.00
#
_symmetry.space_group_name_H-M   'P 1'
#
loop_
_entity.id
_entity.type
_entity.pdbx_description
1 polymer ?
#
loop_
_entity_poly.entity_id
_entity_poly.type
_entity_poly.pdbx_seq_one_letter_code
_entity_poly.pdbx_strand_id
1 'polypeptide(L)'
;MSKPDIKKSTSFTLKSNNGRLRELITECGISLPFNPQIGQKPLAIFPTKSLWDTGATGCVITKEVANKMGLKPISKAQVNHAGGTSIHNVYLVSLFLPNNISISQIRITECDDVSGKFGFIIGMDVITNGDFSITNIDNKTTFSFRMPSIKEINYVKEGIEAKTGVKSKSNYTPPKKKRK
;
A
#
# COMPACT_ATOMS: atom_id res chain seq x y z
N MET A 1 -18.53 -33.66 -2.26
CA MET A 1 -18.73 -32.29 -2.78
C MET A 1 -17.79 -31.36 -2.01
N SER A 2 -16.71 -30.90 -2.64
CA SER A 2 -15.86 -29.85 -2.06
C SER A 2 -16.66 -28.56 -1.98
N LYS A 3 -16.55 -27.84 -0.85
CA LYS A 3 -17.10 -26.49 -0.74
C LYS A 3 -16.50 -25.64 -1.88
N PRO A 4 -17.29 -24.81 -2.58
CA PRO A 4 -16.75 -23.91 -3.58
C PRO A 4 -15.67 -23.05 -2.92
N ASP A 5 -14.50 -22.96 -3.55
CA ASP A 5 -13.43 -22.05 -3.14
C ASP A 5 -14.01 -20.64 -3.12
N ILE A 6 -14.32 -20.13 -1.92
CA ILE A 6 -14.63 -18.71 -1.74
C ILE A 6 -13.36 -17.98 -2.16
N LYS A 7 -13.38 -17.41 -3.37
CA LYS A 7 -12.30 -16.60 -3.92
C LYS A 7 -12.00 -15.52 -2.89
N LYS A 8 -10.91 -15.68 -2.13
CA LYS A 8 -10.53 -14.76 -1.06
C LYS A 8 -10.43 -13.36 -1.67
N SER A 9 -11.08 -12.40 -1.02
CA SER A 9 -11.08 -11.01 -1.48
C SER A 9 -9.66 -10.48 -1.53
N THR A 10 -9.26 -9.77 -2.59
CA THR A 10 -7.98 -9.05 -2.66
C THR A 10 -8.15 -7.59 -2.22
N SER A 11 -8.96 -7.39 -1.19
CA SER A 11 -9.27 -6.08 -0.60
C SER A 11 -9.43 -6.20 0.91
N PHE A 12 -9.24 -5.10 1.63
CA PHE A 12 -9.52 -5.01 3.06
C PHE A 12 -10.03 -3.62 3.44
N THR A 13 -10.57 -3.52 4.66
CA THR A 13 -11.17 -2.29 5.17
C THR A 13 -10.81 -2.10 6.64
N LEU A 14 -10.38 -0.89 6.98
CA LEU A 14 -10.24 -0.38 8.34
C LEU A 14 -11.40 0.58 8.61
N LYS A 15 -12.10 0.42 9.73
CA LYS A 15 -13.12 1.37 10.22
C LYS A 15 -12.67 1.96 11.55
N SER A 16 -12.85 3.26 11.73
CA SER A 16 -12.63 3.88 13.03
C SER A 16 -13.72 3.47 14.01
N ASN A 17 -13.35 3.28 15.27
CA ASN A 17 -14.32 3.01 16.34
C ASN A 17 -15.17 4.26 16.62
N ASN A 18 -14.53 5.44 16.61
CA ASN A 18 -15.17 6.73 16.71
C ASN A 18 -14.33 7.80 16.02
N GLY A 19 -14.97 8.86 15.52
CA GLY A 19 -14.31 10.02 14.95
C GLY A 19 -13.49 9.76 13.68
N ARG A 20 -12.80 10.80 13.22
CA ARG A 20 -11.92 10.76 12.06
C ARG A 20 -10.50 10.36 12.47
N LEU A 21 -9.89 9.49 11.68
CA LEU A 21 -8.49 9.11 11.87
C LEU A 21 -7.56 10.19 11.31
N ARG A 22 -6.44 10.41 12.02
CA ARG A 22 -5.33 11.28 11.57
C ARG A 22 -4.19 10.50 10.94
N GLU A 23 -4.16 9.19 11.16
CA GLU A 23 -3.18 8.24 10.66
C GLU A 23 -3.93 6.98 10.23
N LEU A 24 -3.53 6.37 9.12
CA LEU A 24 -4.08 5.10 8.66
C LEU A 24 -3.06 4.01 8.92
N ILE A 25 -3.26 3.25 9.99
CA ILE A 25 -2.35 2.19 10.41
C ILE A 25 -3.05 0.83 10.29
N THR A 26 -2.43 -0.10 9.58
CA THR A 26 -2.95 -1.46 9.39
C THR A 26 -1.87 -2.51 9.62
N GLU A 27 -2.29 -3.71 10.03
CA GLU A 27 -1.39 -4.87 10.10
C GLU A 27 -0.81 -5.19 8.71
N CYS A 28 0.45 -5.58 8.68
CA CYS A 28 1.16 -6.06 7.50
C CYS A 28 2.19 -7.12 7.91
N GLY A 29 2.73 -7.82 6.92
CA GLY A 29 3.83 -8.75 7.09
C GLY A 29 4.96 -8.43 6.14
N ILE A 30 6.19 -8.66 6.56
CA ILE A 30 7.38 -8.47 5.72
C ILE A 30 8.17 -9.78 5.70
N SER A 31 8.63 -10.19 4.52
CA SER A 31 9.57 -11.32 4.41
C SER A 31 10.80 -10.95 3.60
N LEU A 32 11.81 -11.81 3.67
CA LEU A 32 12.84 -11.86 2.63
C LEU A 32 12.21 -11.98 1.22
N PRO A 33 12.88 -11.48 0.18
CA PRO A 33 12.35 -11.52 -1.18
C PRO A 33 12.17 -12.96 -1.64
N PHE A 34 11.03 -13.26 -2.25
CA PHE A 34 10.76 -14.54 -2.88
C PHE A 34 10.13 -14.33 -4.25
N ASN A 35 10.26 -15.30 -5.14
CA ASN A 35 9.68 -15.27 -6.47
C ASN A 35 8.55 -16.32 -6.60
N PRO A 36 7.27 -15.91 -6.48
CA PRO A 36 6.15 -16.84 -6.62
C PRO A 36 6.03 -17.42 -8.05
N GLN A 37 6.56 -16.74 -9.08
CA GLN A 37 6.45 -17.20 -10.47
C GLN A 37 7.24 -18.50 -10.73
N ILE A 38 8.26 -18.77 -9.93
CA ILE A 38 9.05 -20.00 -9.98
C ILE A 38 8.68 -20.97 -8.84
N GLY A 39 7.54 -20.77 -8.18
CA GLY A 39 7.05 -21.63 -7.10
C GLY A 39 7.75 -21.44 -5.75
N GLN A 40 8.59 -20.42 -5.59
CA GLN A 40 9.21 -20.10 -4.30
C GLN A 40 8.13 -19.63 -3.31
N LYS A 41 8.24 -20.07 -2.06
CA LYS A 41 7.37 -19.62 -0.95
C LYS A 41 8.17 -18.73 0.01
N PRO A 42 7.52 -17.80 0.73
CA PRO A 42 8.19 -17.07 1.79
C PRO A 42 8.61 -18.03 2.92
N LEU A 43 9.84 -17.88 3.41
CA LEU A 43 10.38 -18.71 4.50
C LEU A 43 9.75 -18.35 5.85
N ALA A 44 9.67 -17.05 6.16
CA ALA A 44 9.07 -16.51 7.36
C ALA A 44 8.49 -15.12 7.09
N ILE A 45 7.34 -14.83 7.68
CA ILE A 45 6.68 -13.52 7.61
C ILE A 45 6.81 -12.86 8.98
N PHE A 46 7.48 -11.71 9.02
CA PHE A 46 7.61 -10.87 10.20
C PHE A 46 6.37 -9.96 10.30
N PRO A 47 5.50 -10.12 11.32
CA PRO A 47 4.34 -9.27 11.47
C PRO A 47 4.73 -7.89 12.02
N THR A 48 4.14 -6.83 11.46
CA THR A 48 4.29 -5.46 11.96
C THR A 48 3.10 -4.60 11.52
N LYS A 49 3.07 -3.34 11.96
CA LYS A 49 2.10 -2.36 11.47
C LYS A 49 2.70 -1.49 10.38
N SER A 50 1.83 -1.03 9.50
CA SER A 50 2.15 -0.13 8.39
C SER A 50 1.36 1.16 8.50
N LEU A 51 2.04 2.30 8.33
CA LEU A 51 1.40 3.59 8.06
C LEU A 51 1.20 3.73 6.54
N TRP A 52 0.03 4.19 6.12
CA TRP A 52 -0.21 4.55 4.72
C TRP A 52 0.06 6.03 4.51
N ASP A 53 1.00 6.35 3.63
CA ASP A 53 1.47 7.73 3.40
C ASP A 53 1.51 8.08 1.90
N THR A 54 0.53 8.87 1.46
CA THR A 54 0.48 9.38 0.08
C THR A 54 1.56 10.42 -0.23
N GLY A 55 2.22 10.97 0.79
CA GLY A 55 3.35 11.88 0.65
C GLY A 55 4.68 11.18 0.41
N ALA A 56 4.76 9.86 0.66
CA ALA A 56 5.96 9.06 0.42
C ALA A 56 5.96 8.50 -1.00
N THR A 57 7.01 8.80 -1.78
CA THR A 57 7.17 8.23 -3.14
C THR A 57 7.37 6.72 -3.11
N GLY A 58 8.09 6.21 -2.12
CA GLY A 58 8.43 4.80 -1.98
C GLY A 58 8.14 4.26 -0.58
N CYS A 59 8.07 2.94 -0.46
CA CYS A 59 7.92 2.28 0.83
C CYS A 59 9.19 2.42 1.70
N VAL A 60 8.97 2.50 3.01
CA VAL A 60 10.02 2.72 4.01
C VAL A 60 9.91 1.67 5.11
N ILE A 61 11.05 1.23 5.64
CA ILE A 61 11.13 0.35 6.81
C ILE A 61 11.94 1.01 7.92
N THR A 62 11.54 0.82 9.16
CA THR A 62 12.35 1.30 10.28
C THR A 62 13.61 0.47 10.43
N LYS A 63 14.68 1.12 10.86
CA LYS A 63 15.94 0.47 11.20
C LYS A 63 15.76 -0.64 12.24
N GLU A 64 14.91 -0.45 13.24
CA GLU A 64 14.54 -1.47 14.22
C GLU A 64 14.02 -2.75 13.57
N VAL A 65 13.05 -2.64 12.65
CA VAL A 65 12.46 -3.83 11.99
C VAL A 65 13.47 -4.46 11.03
N ALA A 66 14.21 -3.66 10.26
CA ALA A 66 15.26 -4.17 9.38
C ALA A 66 16.31 -4.99 10.15
N ASN A 67 16.74 -4.49 11.31
CA ASN A 67 17.68 -5.17 12.21
C ASN A 67 17.10 -6.46 12.81
N LYS A 68 15.85 -6.41 13.32
CA LYS A 68 15.17 -7.59 13.87
C LYS A 68 15.00 -8.71 12.84
N MET A 69 14.80 -8.34 11.58
CA MET A 69 14.72 -9.28 10.47
C MET A 69 16.09 -9.72 9.92
N GLY A 70 17.18 -9.09 10.34
CA GLY A 70 18.52 -9.35 9.82
C GLY A 70 18.67 -9.01 8.33
N LEU A 71 17.98 -7.97 7.83
CA LEU A 71 18.03 -7.59 6.43
C LEU A 71 19.44 -7.11 6.03
N LYS A 72 19.87 -7.48 4.83
CA LYS A 72 21.13 -7.03 4.24
C LYS A 72 20.86 -5.94 3.21
N PRO A 73 21.48 -4.75 3.30
CA PRO A 73 21.31 -3.70 2.31
C PRO A 73 21.74 -4.18 0.91
N ILE A 74 20.95 -3.86 -0.11
CA ILE A 74 21.30 -4.10 -1.52
C ILE A 74 21.94 -2.88 -2.18
N SER A 75 21.67 -1.68 -1.65
CA SER A 75 22.24 -0.42 -2.09
C SER A 75 22.03 0.66 -1.02
N LYS A 76 22.43 1.89 -1.32
CA LYS A 76 22.09 3.09 -0.55
C LYS A 76 21.35 4.09 -1.43
N ALA A 77 20.49 4.91 -0.83
CA ALA A 77 19.76 5.97 -1.51
C ALA A 77 19.89 7.27 -0.73
N GLN A 78 20.00 8.39 -1.45
CA GLN A 78 19.87 9.71 -0.85
C GLN A 78 18.39 10.03 -0.66
N VAL A 79 18.01 10.39 0.56
CA VAL A 79 16.65 10.77 0.94
C VAL A 79 16.65 12.26 1.25
N ASN A 80 15.70 12.98 0.65
CA ASN A 80 15.50 14.39 0.90
C ASN A 80 14.39 14.55 1.94
N HIS A 81 14.67 15.24 3.03
CA HIS A 81 13.70 15.57 4.06
C HIS A 81 13.79 17.07 4.41
N ALA A 82 12.84 17.57 5.19
CA ALA A 82 12.70 19.01 5.47
C ALA A 82 13.97 19.66 6.12
N GLY A 83 14.87 18.84 6.67
CA GLY A 83 16.11 19.28 7.32
C GLY A 83 17.38 19.05 6.52
N GLY A 84 17.31 18.56 5.27
CA GLY A 84 18.49 18.29 4.43
C GLY A 84 18.42 16.96 3.68
N THR A 85 19.60 16.39 3.43
CA THR A 85 19.75 15.14 2.68
C THR A 85 20.55 14.12 3.48
N SER A 86 20.00 12.92 3.64
CA SER A 86 20.62 11.81 4.35
C SER A 86 20.79 10.61 3.42
N ILE A 87 21.76 9.74 3.72
CA ILE A 87 21.98 8.50 2.96
C ILE A 87 21.45 7.34 3.79
N HIS A 88 20.48 6.61 3.24
CA HIS A 88 19.85 5.48 3.90
C HIS A 88 20.07 4.18 3.13
N ASN A 89 20.07 3.06 3.86
CA ASN A 89 20.13 1.74 3.26
C ASN A 89 18.87 1.46 2.45
N VAL A 90 19.02 0.67 1.39
CA VAL A 90 17.90 0.15 0.60
C VAL A 90 17.90 -1.37 0.72
N TYR A 91 16.73 -1.94 0.95
CA TYR A 91 16.52 -3.38 1.06
C TYR A 91 15.59 -3.88 -0.04
N LEU A 92 15.68 -5.18 -0.33
CA LEU A 92 14.69 -5.88 -1.15
C LEU A 92 13.87 -6.79 -0.25
N VAL A 93 12.54 -6.65 -0.25
CA VAL A 93 11.65 -7.44 0.60
C VAL A 93 10.41 -7.90 -0.16
N SER A 94 9.57 -8.72 0.48
CA SER A 94 8.18 -8.91 0.06
C SER A 94 7.22 -8.42 1.13
N LEU A 95 6.18 -7.72 0.71
CA LEU A 95 5.13 -7.16 1.56
C LEU A 95 3.88 -8.04 1.49
N PHE A 96 3.27 -8.27 2.64
CA PHE A 96 2.00 -8.97 2.81
C PHE A 96 1.02 -8.04 3.50
N LEU A 97 -0.16 -7.89 2.93
CA LEU A 97 -1.26 -7.11 3.46
C LEU A 97 -2.43 -8.04 3.79
N PRO A 98 -3.44 -7.57 4.53
CA PRO A 98 -4.60 -8.37 4.86
C PRO A 98 -5.28 -8.96 3.63
N ASN A 99 -5.94 -10.10 3.82
CA ASN A 99 -6.68 -10.81 2.78
C ASN A 99 -5.82 -11.21 1.57
N ASN A 100 -4.65 -11.79 1.84
CA ASN A 100 -3.78 -12.42 0.84
C ASN A 100 -3.26 -11.50 -0.28
N ILE A 101 -3.24 -10.18 -0.05
CA ILE A 101 -2.55 -9.26 -0.93
C ILE A 101 -1.05 -9.40 -0.65
N SER A 102 -0.26 -9.76 -1.66
CA SER A 102 1.19 -9.84 -1.55
C SER A 102 1.87 -9.11 -2.71
N ILE A 103 2.99 -8.47 -2.41
CA ILE A 103 3.81 -7.73 -3.37
C ILE A 103 5.25 -8.20 -3.16
N SER A 104 5.75 -8.99 -4.10
CA SER A 104 7.08 -9.58 -4.03
C SER A 104 8.14 -8.64 -4.58
N GLN A 105 9.33 -8.65 -3.98
CA GLN A 105 10.54 -7.99 -4.50
C GLN A 105 10.41 -6.47 -4.64
N ILE A 106 9.89 -5.81 -3.60
CA ILE A 106 9.85 -4.34 -3.52
C ILE A 106 11.16 -3.80 -2.97
N ARG A 107 11.64 -2.69 -3.55
CA ARG A 107 12.77 -1.92 -3.01
C ARG A 107 12.22 -0.95 -1.97
N ILE A 108 12.81 -0.97 -0.79
CA ILE A 108 12.37 -0.13 0.33
C ILE A 108 13.56 0.62 0.90
N THR A 109 13.34 1.83 1.35
CA THR A 109 14.39 2.64 1.99
C THR A 109 14.29 2.52 3.51
N GLU A 110 15.43 2.52 4.19
CA GLU A 110 15.49 2.59 5.65
C GLU A 110 15.12 4.00 6.13
N CYS A 111 14.44 4.11 7.26
CA CYS A 111 14.41 5.33 8.04
C CYS A 111 14.86 5.06 9.48
N ASP A 112 15.28 6.13 10.15
CA ASP A 112 15.48 6.08 11.59
C ASP A 112 14.15 5.77 12.29
N ASP A 113 14.25 5.24 13.51
CA ASP A 113 13.11 4.71 14.22
C ASP A 113 12.06 5.80 14.45
N VAL A 114 10.86 5.56 13.92
CA VAL A 114 9.66 6.35 14.23
C VAL A 114 9.17 6.00 15.64
N SER A 115 8.17 6.73 16.13
CA SER A 115 7.65 6.69 17.52
C SER A 115 7.07 5.33 18.02
N GLY A 116 7.49 4.20 17.47
CA GLY A 116 7.09 2.83 17.86
C GLY A 116 5.69 2.41 17.40
N LYS A 117 4.96 3.25 16.65
CA LYS A 117 3.56 2.97 16.24
C LYS A 117 3.47 1.95 15.10
N PHE A 118 4.45 1.94 14.20
CA PHE A 118 4.52 1.11 13.01
C PHE A 118 5.98 0.84 12.65
N GLY A 119 6.23 -0.26 11.95
CA GLY A 119 7.56 -0.63 11.48
C GLY A 119 7.78 -0.38 9.99
N PHE A 120 6.73 0.05 9.30
CA PHE A 120 6.71 0.18 7.85
C PHE A 120 5.85 1.36 7.41
N ILE A 121 6.24 2.02 6.33
CA ILE A 121 5.43 3.02 5.62
C ILE A 121 5.15 2.48 4.22
N ILE A 122 3.88 2.43 3.85
CA ILE A 122 3.42 2.10 2.51
C ILE A 122 3.27 3.40 1.73
N GLY A 123 4.16 3.58 0.75
CA GLY A 123 4.21 4.75 -0.12
C GLY A 123 3.48 4.54 -1.44
N MET A 124 3.63 5.52 -2.33
CA MET A 124 2.93 5.60 -3.62
C MET A 124 3.31 4.48 -4.59
N ASP A 125 4.53 3.93 -4.49
CA ASP A 125 4.99 2.75 -5.23
C ASP A 125 4.14 1.48 -4.98
N VAL A 126 3.46 1.40 -3.84
CA VAL A 126 2.50 0.35 -3.52
C VAL A 126 1.05 0.83 -3.62
N ILE A 127 0.75 2.02 -3.09
CA ILE A 127 -0.63 2.57 -3.09
C ILE A 127 -1.22 2.59 -4.49
N THR A 128 -0.42 2.95 -5.50
CA THR A 128 -0.90 3.10 -6.89
C THR A 128 -1.07 1.79 -7.66
N ASN A 129 -0.69 0.65 -7.07
CA ASN A 129 -0.96 -0.67 -7.66
C ASN A 129 -2.43 -1.09 -7.54
N GLY A 130 -3.22 -0.35 -6.74
CA GLY A 130 -4.60 -0.65 -6.41
C GLY A 130 -5.46 0.60 -6.29
N ASP A 131 -6.62 0.44 -5.65
CA ASP A 131 -7.47 1.58 -5.28
C ASP A 131 -7.39 1.82 -3.78
N PHE A 132 -7.02 3.04 -3.41
CA PHE A 132 -6.95 3.53 -2.05
C PHE A 132 -8.07 4.54 -1.83
N SER A 133 -8.94 4.29 -0.85
CA SER A 133 -10.12 5.13 -0.60
C SER A 133 -10.30 5.45 0.87
N ILE A 134 -10.63 6.70 1.16
CA ILE A 134 -11.03 7.18 2.48
C ILE A 134 -12.42 7.79 2.36
N THR A 135 -13.36 7.29 3.16
CA THR A 135 -14.70 7.86 3.29
C THR A 135 -14.93 8.24 4.74
N ASN A 136 -15.55 9.40 4.99
CA ASN A 136 -15.78 9.93 6.35
C ASN A 136 -17.27 10.18 6.61
N ILE A 137 -18.12 9.20 6.31
CA ILE A 137 -19.57 9.27 6.59
C ILE A 137 -19.78 9.31 8.10
N ASP A 138 -20.70 10.17 8.55
CA ASP A 138 -21.05 10.37 9.97
C ASP A 138 -19.85 10.65 10.88
N ASN A 139 -18.87 11.40 10.34
CA ASN A 139 -17.62 11.73 11.03
C ASN A 139 -16.80 10.50 11.45
N LYS A 140 -17.02 9.34 10.83
CA LYS A 140 -16.28 8.09 11.05
C LYS A 140 -15.48 7.71 9.81
N THR A 141 -14.18 7.46 10.00
CA THR A 141 -13.31 7.06 8.90
C THR A 141 -13.52 5.60 8.52
N THR A 142 -13.77 5.36 7.24
CA THR A 142 -13.60 4.07 6.57
C THR A 142 -12.47 4.21 5.57
N PHE A 143 -11.39 3.47 5.80
CA PHE A 143 -10.31 3.28 4.84
C PHE A 143 -10.47 1.91 4.17
N SER A 144 -10.42 1.86 2.84
CA SER A 144 -10.44 0.61 2.10
C SER A 144 -9.38 0.61 1.01
N PHE A 145 -8.71 -0.53 0.87
CA PHE A 145 -7.72 -0.79 -0.17
C PHE A 145 -8.05 -2.09 -0.90
N ARG A 146 -7.83 -2.10 -2.21
CA ARG A 146 -7.89 -3.33 -3.03
C ARG A 146 -6.79 -3.34 -4.07
N MET A 147 -6.37 -4.53 -4.47
CA MET A 147 -5.40 -4.73 -5.54
C MET A 147 -5.77 -5.98 -6.34
N PRO A 148 -5.85 -5.93 -7.69
CA PRO A 148 -5.65 -4.77 -8.54
C PRO A 148 -6.81 -3.76 -8.47
N SER A 149 -6.65 -2.60 -9.12
CA SER A 149 -7.78 -1.71 -9.39
C SER A 149 -8.79 -2.37 -10.34
N ILE A 150 -10.09 -2.26 -10.02
CA ILE A 150 -11.17 -2.87 -10.83
C ILE A 150 -12.26 -1.88 -11.27
N LYS A 151 -12.24 -0.63 -10.77
CA LYS A 151 -13.21 0.41 -11.11
C LYS A 151 -12.67 1.79 -10.72
N GLU A 152 -12.86 2.77 -11.59
CA GLU A 152 -12.61 4.20 -11.32
C GLU A 152 -13.56 4.75 -10.23
N ILE A 153 -13.00 5.44 -9.24
CA ILE A 153 -13.74 6.25 -8.27
C ILE A 153 -13.66 7.71 -8.72
N ASN A 154 -14.81 8.29 -9.10
CA ASN A 154 -14.86 9.64 -9.66
C ASN A 154 -16.10 10.37 -9.14
N TYR A 155 -15.93 11.14 -8.07
CA TYR A 155 -17.03 11.84 -7.42
C TYR A 155 -17.67 12.94 -8.27
N VAL A 156 -16.93 13.52 -9.22
CA VAL A 156 -17.51 14.51 -10.16
C VAL A 156 -18.51 13.81 -11.07
N LYS A 157 -18.12 12.66 -11.64
CA LYS A 157 -18.99 11.83 -12.46
C LYS A 157 -20.22 11.39 -11.67
N GLU A 158 -20.03 10.84 -10.47
CA GLU A 158 -21.12 10.40 -9.59
C GLU A 158 -22.06 11.55 -9.24
N GLY A 159 -21.53 12.74 -8.93
CA GLY A 159 -22.33 13.92 -8.62
C GLY A 159 -23.14 14.45 -9.80
N ILE A 160 -22.61 14.38 -11.02
CA ILE A 160 -23.34 14.75 -12.25
C ILE A 160 -24.45 13.73 -12.52
N GLU A 161 -24.16 12.43 -12.42
CA GLU A 161 -25.15 11.37 -12.64
C GLU A 161 -26.29 11.44 -11.62
N ALA A 162 -25.98 11.70 -10.36
CA ALA A 162 -26.99 11.88 -9.30
C ALA A 162 -27.92 13.07 -9.55
N LYS A 163 -27.40 14.18 -10.11
CA LYS A 163 -28.19 15.39 -10.39
C LYS A 163 -29.01 15.31 -11.68
N THR A 164 -28.50 14.60 -12.69
CA THR A 164 -29.11 14.58 -14.04
C THR A 164 -29.98 13.36 -14.31
N GLY A 165 -29.87 12.31 -13.49
CA GLY A 165 -30.54 11.02 -13.72
C GLY A 165 -30.01 10.25 -14.94
N VAL A 166 -29.00 10.79 -15.63
CA VAL A 166 -28.40 10.19 -16.83
C VAL A 166 -27.06 9.55 -16.45
N LYS A 167 -26.94 8.22 -16.61
CA LYS A 167 -25.64 7.54 -16.47
C LYS A 167 -24.71 7.96 -17.62
N SER A 168 -23.59 8.59 -17.30
CA SER A 168 -22.62 9.03 -18.29
C SER A 168 -21.74 7.85 -18.73
N LYS A 169 -21.70 7.60 -20.05
CA LYS A 169 -20.77 6.64 -20.65
C LYS A 169 -19.34 7.15 -20.44
N SER A 170 -18.43 6.32 -19.90
CA SER A 170 -17.06 6.72 -19.61
C SER A 170 -16.28 7.01 -20.91
N ASN A 171 -15.84 8.25 -21.10
CA ASN A 171 -15.03 8.67 -22.24
C ASN A 171 -13.53 8.76 -21.89
N TYR A 172 -12.98 7.81 -21.12
CA TYR A 172 -11.54 7.79 -20.90
C TYR A 172 -10.85 7.26 -22.17
N THR A 173 -10.20 8.15 -22.91
CA THR A 173 -9.28 7.80 -23.99
C THR A 173 -7.87 8.11 -23.49
N PRO A 174 -7.00 7.11 -23.28
CA PRO A 174 -5.63 7.37 -22.81
C PRO A 174 -4.86 8.19 -23.86
N PRO A 175 -3.94 9.08 -23.42
CA PRO A 175 -3.13 9.84 -24.35
C PRO A 175 -2.25 8.90 -25.19
N LYS A 176 -2.32 9.05 -26.52
CA LYS A 176 -1.46 8.29 -27.45
C LYS A 176 0.00 8.60 -27.12
N LYS A 177 0.76 7.59 -26.68
CA LYS A 177 2.23 7.68 -26.56
C LYS A 177 2.80 8.12 -27.91
N LYS A 178 3.41 9.30 -27.98
CA LYS A 178 4.25 9.67 -29.12
C LYS A 178 5.45 8.71 -29.11
N ARG A 179 5.52 7.83 -30.12
CA ARG A 179 6.73 7.05 -30.40
C ARG A 179 7.86 8.05 -30.69
N LYS A 180 8.92 8.00 -29.88
CA LYS A 180 10.26 8.39 -30.32
C LYS A 180 10.92 7.15 -30.90
#